data_AF-A0A850BX36-F1
#
_entry.id   AF-A0A850BX36-F1
#
_cell.length_a   1.000
_cell.length_b   1.000
_cell.length_c   1.000
_cell.angle_alpha   90.00
_cell.angle_beta   90.00
_cell.angle_gamma   90.00
#
_symmetry.space_group_name_H-M   'P 1'
#
loop_
_entity.id
_entity.type
_entity.pdbx_description
1 polymer ?
#
loop_
_entity_poly.entity_id
_entity_poly.type
_entity_poly.pdbx_seq_one_letter_code
_entity_poly.pdbx_strand_id
1 'polypeptide(L)'
;MKRLLPSVLIISLILLLDACSTLISPISPAVGTAVAQTQTASMWTPSVTPMNDPNEAKIVEWLNRKLSEADPLERTLDAHYQALDASFSSSLSASMIFRVDMRCECPYNAQCCVPERMFVVAIKAMKDYKDDILEQAPGSVTDLHLVCYNHQTPIGTMVARWADVISYFNGDITGDQFGWRVYKISAP
;
A
#
# COMPACT_ATOMS: atom_id res chain seq x y z
N MET A 1 -74.22 -42.92 -31.01
CA MET A 1 -73.02 -43.78 -31.07
C MET A 1 -71.80 -42.89 -30.81
N LYS A 2 -71.32 -42.84 -29.55
CA LYS A 2 -70.06 -43.44 -29.06
C LYS A 2 -68.84 -42.89 -29.83
N ARG A 3 -68.32 -41.72 -29.43
CA ARG A 3 -67.21 -41.52 -28.45
C ARG A 3 -65.96 -42.34 -28.79
N LEU A 4 -65.04 -41.71 -29.52
CA LEU A 4 -63.62 -42.05 -29.63
C LEU A 4 -62.78 -40.78 -29.39
N LEU A 5 -63.04 -40.11 -28.27
CA LEU A 5 -62.08 -39.25 -27.58
C LEU A 5 -61.72 -39.98 -26.28
N PRO A 6 -60.73 -40.88 -26.32
CA PRO A 6 -59.64 -40.73 -25.35
C PRO A 6 -58.24 -41.12 -25.88
N SER A 7 -58.12 -41.65 -27.11
CA SER A 7 -56.88 -42.32 -27.54
C SER A 7 -55.77 -41.37 -28.03
N VAL A 8 -56.10 -40.14 -28.43
CA VAL A 8 -55.11 -39.18 -28.96
C VAL A 8 -54.36 -38.45 -27.82
N LEU A 9 -55.00 -38.29 -26.66
CA LEU A 9 -54.45 -37.52 -25.54
C LEU A 9 -53.40 -38.32 -24.75
N ILE A 10 -53.45 -39.66 -24.80
CA ILE A 10 -52.47 -40.53 -24.15
C ILE A 10 -51.18 -40.65 -24.97
N ILE A 11 -51.27 -40.59 -26.30
CA ILE A 11 -50.09 -40.69 -27.19
C ILE A 11 -49.24 -39.41 -27.14
N SER A 12 -49.87 -38.23 -27.03
CA SER A 12 -49.14 -36.96 -26.85
C SER A 12 -48.53 -36.78 -25.45
N LEU A 13 -49.04 -37.48 -24.42
CA LEU A 13 -48.47 -37.43 -23.07
C LEU A 13 -47.22 -38.33 -22.94
N ILE A 14 -47.19 -39.48 -23.62
CA ILE A 14 -46.05 -40.42 -23.60
C ILE A 14 -44.84 -39.84 -24.34
N LEU A 15 -45.04 -39.01 -25.37
CA LEU A 15 -43.95 -38.31 -26.07
C LEU A 15 -43.30 -37.16 -25.28
N LEU A 16 -43.90 -36.71 -24.17
CA LEU A 16 -43.32 -35.69 -23.28
C LEU A 16 -42.65 -36.28 -22.03
N LEU A 17 -42.83 -37.58 -21.76
CA LEU A 17 -42.21 -38.28 -20.62
C LEU A 17 -40.91 -39.00 -20.99
N ASP A 18 -40.54 -39.06 -22.28
CA ASP A 18 -39.30 -39.69 -22.76
C ASP A 18 -38.11 -38.70 -22.91
N ALA A 19 -38.20 -37.53 -22.26
CA ALA A 19 -37.04 -36.64 -22.06
C ALA A 19 -36.28 -36.94 -20.75
N CYS A 20 -36.67 -37.98 -20.01
CA CYS A 20 -35.88 -38.59 -18.95
C CYS A 20 -35.47 -40.02 -19.35
N SER A 21 -35.00 -40.21 -20.58
CA SER A 21 -34.28 -41.43 -20.93
C SER A 21 -32.86 -41.34 -20.38
N THR A 22 -32.50 -42.39 -19.67
CA THR A 22 -31.19 -42.68 -19.12
C THR A 22 -30.14 -42.73 -20.22
N LEU A 23 -29.55 -41.59 -20.53
CA LEU A 23 -28.20 -41.54 -21.07
C LEU A 23 -27.26 -41.40 -19.89
N ILE A 24 -26.66 -42.55 -19.53
CA ILE A 24 -25.30 -42.59 -19.01
C ILE A 24 -24.46 -41.85 -20.04
N SER A 25 -24.36 -40.53 -19.87
CA SER A 25 -23.42 -39.73 -20.60
C SER A 25 -22.06 -40.17 -20.10
N PRO A 26 -21.12 -40.61 -20.94
CA PRO A 26 -19.72 -40.55 -20.54
C PRO A 26 -19.51 -39.09 -20.14
N ILE A 27 -19.17 -38.86 -18.88
CA ILE A 27 -18.79 -37.55 -18.38
C ILE A 27 -17.69 -37.10 -19.33
N SER A 28 -17.98 -36.12 -20.19
CA SER A 28 -16.95 -35.48 -20.99
C SER A 28 -15.85 -35.08 -20.01
N PRO A 29 -14.57 -35.40 -20.28
CA PRO A 29 -13.49 -35.15 -19.34
C PRO A 29 -13.45 -33.67 -18.91
N ALA A 30 -13.99 -32.77 -19.73
CA ALA A 30 -14.09 -31.34 -19.46
C ALA A 30 -15.01 -30.94 -18.28
N VAL A 31 -16.08 -31.71 -17.99
CA VAL A 31 -17.05 -31.34 -16.93
C VAL A 31 -16.61 -31.92 -15.58
N GLY A 32 -16.02 -33.12 -15.58
CA GLY A 32 -15.37 -33.70 -14.40
C GLY A 32 -14.14 -32.90 -13.95
N THR A 33 -13.37 -32.36 -14.90
CA THR A 33 -12.28 -31.43 -14.58
C THR A 33 -12.78 -30.07 -14.11
N ALA A 34 -13.95 -29.58 -14.56
CA ALA A 34 -14.47 -28.28 -14.11
C ALA A 34 -14.93 -28.32 -12.64
N VAL A 35 -15.59 -29.40 -12.20
CA VAL A 35 -15.99 -29.59 -10.80
C VAL A 35 -14.76 -29.88 -9.92
N ALA A 36 -13.81 -30.67 -10.41
CA ALA A 36 -12.53 -30.86 -9.73
C ALA A 36 -11.75 -29.55 -9.60
N GLN A 37 -11.70 -28.72 -10.67
CA GLN A 37 -11.01 -27.42 -10.67
C GLN A 37 -11.70 -26.38 -9.79
N THR A 38 -13.04 -26.36 -9.73
CA THR A 38 -13.77 -25.46 -8.81
C THR A 38 -13.71 -25.92 -7.36
N GLN A 39 -13.62 -27.22 -7.07
CA GLN A 39 -13.39 -27.73 -5.71
C GLN A 39 -11.93 -27.66 -5.25
N THR A 40 -10.95 -27.63 -6.16
CA THR A 40 -9.55 -27.35 -5.79
C THR A 40 -9.23 -25.85 -5.67
N ALA A 41 -10.12 -24.97 -6.12
CA ALA A 41 -9.96 -23.53 -5.97
C ALA A 41 -10.30 -23.02 -4.56
N SER A 42 -10.85 -23.86 -3.68
CA SER A 42 -11.25 -23.49 -2.31
C SER A 42 -10.20 -23.76 -1.22
N MET A 43 -8.98 -24.16 -1.58
CA MET A 43 -7.87 -24.27 -0.61
C MET A 43 -6.57 -23.67 -1.14
N TRP A 44 -6.65 -22.43 -1.62
CA TRP A 44 -5.54 -21.52 -1.44
C TRP A 44 -6.02 -20.49 -0.42
N THR A 45 -6.02 -20.86 0.86
CA THR A 45 -5.92 -19.82 1.89
C THR A 45 -4.68 -19.03 1.52
N PRO A 46 -4.79 -17.70 1.25
CA PRO A 46 -3.61 -16.87 1.11
C PRO A 46 -2.74 -17.18 2.32
N SER A 47 -1.53 -17.69 2.09
CA SER A 47 -0.56 -17.72 3.16
C SER A 47 -0.33 -16.25 3.47
N VAL A 48 -0.97 -15.77 4.54
CA VAL A 48 -0.68 -14.46 5.09
C VAL A 48 0.75 -14.61 5.53
N THR A 49 1.69 -14.20 4.69
CA THR A 49 3.08 -14.09 5.09
C THR A 49 3.04 -13.32 6.40
N PRO A 50 3.52 -13.87 7.53
CA PRO A 50 3.50 -13.14 8.78
C PRO A 50 4.22 -11.83 8.50
N MET A 51 3.44 -10.75 8.50
CA MET A 51 3.96 -9.43 8.31
C MET A 51 4.75 -9.17 9.57
N ASN A 52 6.09 -9.23 9.46
CA ASN A 52 6.93 -8.84 10.58
C ASN A 52 6.45 -7.46 11.02
N ASP A 53 6.15 -7.34 12.30
CA ASP A 53 5.70 -6.08 12.87
C ASP A 53 6.77 -5.02 12.56
N PRO A 54 6.43 -3.93 11.84
CA PRO A 54 7.42 -2.95 11.42
C PRO A 54 8.20 -2.39 12.61
N ASN A 55 9.52 -2.41 12.54
CA ASN A 55 10.34 -1.80 13.59
C ASN A 55 10.48 -0.29 13.37
N GLU A 56 9.42 0.43 13.71
CA GLU A 56 9.28 1.88 13.63
C GLU A 56 10.43 2.63 14.32
N ALA A 57 10.84 2.19 15.52
CA ALA A 57 11.93 2.79 16.27
C ALA A 57 13.28 2.68 15.53
N LYS A 58 13.49 1.58 14.79
CA LYS A 58 14.71 1.37 14.00
C LYS A 58 14.78 2.33 12.80
N ILE A 59 13.63 2.61 12.18
CA ILE A 59 13.53 3.62 11.12
C ILE A 59 13.97 4.98 11.66
N VAL A 60 13.48 5.39 12.83
CA VAL A 60 13.87 6.66 13.48
C VAL A 60 15.38 6.69 13.78
N GLU A 61 15.95 5.60 14.29
CA GLU A 61 17.39 5.48 14.55
C GLU A 61 18.21 5.69 13.26
N TRP A 62 17.83 5.03 12.16
CA TRP A 62 18.50 5.16 10.87
C TRP A 62 18.43 6.58 10.34
N LEU A 63 17.24 7.19 10.34
CA LEU A 63 17.08 8.58 9.90
C LEU A 63 17.95 9.51 10.73
N ASN A 64 17.89 9.42 12.06
CA ASN A 64 18.70 10.27 12.93
C ASN A 64 20.20 10.05 12.75
N ARG A 65 20.65 8.81 12.48
CA ARG A 65 22.05 8.54 12.16
C ARG A 65 22.50 9.37 10.96
N LYS A 66 21.74 9.38 9.85
CA LYS A 66 22.08 10.17 8.66
C LYS A 66 21.91 11.67 8.85
N LEU A 67 20.83 12.12 9.49
CA LEU A 67 20.64 13.53 9.83
C LEU A 67 21.75 14.05 10.76
N SER A 68 22.33 13.17 11.58
CA SER A 68 23.46 13.47 12.46
C SER A 68 24.84 13.46 11.79
N GLU A 69 24.95 13.09 10.51
CA GLU A 69 26.22 13.08 9.75
C GLU A 69 26.55 14.42 9.05
N ALA A 70 25.60 15.36 8.94
CA ALA A 70 25.88 16.69 8.35
C ALA A 70 27.05 17.40 9.09
N ASP A 71 27.93 18.08 8.34
CA ASP A 71 29.10 18.77 8.90
C ASP A 71 28.67 19.74 10.03
N PRO A 72 29.39 19.82 11.17
CA PRO A 72 29.09 20.79 12.22
C PRO A 72 28.92 22.23 11.72
N LEU A 73 29.67 22.64 10.69
CA LEU A 73 29.55 23.95 10.07
C LEU A 73 28.22 24.09 9.30
N GLU A 74 27.82 23.06 8.58
CA GLU A 74 26.52 23.01 7.86
C GLU A 74 25.35 23.08 8.84
N ARG A 75 25.40 22.35 9.96
CA ARG A 75 24.39 22.44 11.03
C ARG A 75 24.30 23.82 11.66
N THR A 76 25.44 24.50 11.81
CA THR A 76 25.52 25.81 12.45
C THR A 76 25.02 26.93 11.54
N LEU A 77 25.13 26.75 10.21
CA LEU A 77 24.72 27.74 9.22
C LEU A 77 23.31 27.51 8.68
N ASP A 78 22.81 26.28 8.78
CA ASP A 78 21.53 25.91 8.20
C ASP A 78 20.45 25.61 9.26
N ALA A 79 20.31 24.34 9.63
CA ALA A 79 19.30 23.85 10.54
C ALA A 79 19.76 22.53 11.18
N HIS A 80 19.30 22.28 12.39
CA HIS A 80 19.36 20.95 12.97
C HIS A 80 18.06 20.20 12.68
N TYR A 81 18.17 19.02 12.07
CA TYR A 81 17.04 18.17 11.72
C TYR A 81 17.07 16.88 12.53
N GLN A 82 15.90 16.44 12.98
CA GLN A 82 15.75 15.22 13.77
C GLN A 82 14.43 14.52 13.45
N ALA A 83 14.46 13.21 13.21
CA ALA A 83 13.27 12.38 13.21
C ALA A 83 12.84 12.12 14.66
N LEU A 84 11.60 12.47 14.99
CA LEU A 84 11.01 12.28 16.32
C LEU A 84 10.32 10.92 16.43
N ASP A 85 9.56 10.56 15.39
CA ASP A 85 8.73 9.38 15.38
C ASP A 85 8.56 8.86 13.93
N ALA A 86 8.26 7.58 13.81
CA ALA A 86 7.87 6.94 12.57
C ALA A 86 6.74 5.98 12.89
N SER A 87 5.65 5.99 12.12
CA SER A 87 4.53 5.09 12.38
C SER A 87 3.80 4.65 11.12
N PHE A 88 3.20 3.46 11.18
CA PHE A 88 2.35 2.92 10.15
C PHE A 88 0.90 2.88 10.64
N SER A 89 0.08 3.83 10.20
CA SER A 89 -1.31 3.93 10.63
C SER A 89 -2.26 3.52 9.51
N SER A 90 -3.22 2.64 9.78
CA SER A 90 -4.30 2.38 8.82
C SER A 90 -5.33 3.50 8.94
N SER A 91 -5.65 4.14 7.82
CA SER A 91 -6.89 4.91 7.75
C SER A 91 -8.09 3.94 7.75
N LEU A 92 -9.28 4.45 8.06
CA LEU A 92 -10.55 3.70 8.07
C LEU A 92 -10.85 2.96 6.75
N SER A 93 -10.10 3.24 5.68
CA SER A 93 -10.28 2.71 4.33
C SER A 93 -9.11 1.84 3.87
N ALA A 94 -8.65 0.86 4.65
CA ALA A 94 -7.63 -0.15 4.28
C ALA A 94 -6.27 0.36 3.75
N SER A 95 -6.12 1.65 3.51
CA SER A 95 -4.90 2.32 3.07
C SER A 95 -4.08 2.66 4.30
N MET A 96 -2.84 2.20 4.30
CA MET A 96 -1.88 2.48 5.36
C MET A 96 -1.05 3.70 4.97
N ILE A 97 -0.84 4.60 5.94
CA ILE A 97 -0.02 5.77 5.83
C ILE A 97 1.27 5.51 6.60
N PHE A 98 2.40 5.64 5.92
CA PHE A 98 3.69 5.72 6.58
C PHE A 98 3.92 7.17 7.01
N ARG A 99 3.84 7.45 8.30
CA ARG A 99 4.03 8.77 8.87
C ARG A 99 5.42 8.89 9.47
N VAL A 100 6.09 10.01 9.23
CA VAL A 100 7.35 10.36 9.89
C VAL A 100 7.22 11.77 10.43
N ASP A 101 7.51 11.94 11.72
CA ASP A 101 7.49 13.23 12.39
C ASP A 101 8.92 13.76 12.45
N MET A 102 9.14 14.95 11.89
CA MET A 102 10.46 15.55 11.76
C MET A 102 10.49 16.92 12.42
N ARG A 103 11.45 17.11 13.32
CA ARG A 103 11.75 18.38 13.96
C ARG A 103 12.87 19.10 13.24
N CYS A 104 12.70 20.41 13.10
CA CYS A 104 13.72 21.34 12.68
C CYS A 104 13.96 22.39 13.78
N GLU A 105 15.22 22.72 13.98
CA GLU A 105 15.69 23.79 14.86
C GLU A 105 16.63 24.71 14.07
N CYS A 106 16.26 25.99 13.95
CA CYS A 106 17.10 26.98 13.29
C CYS A 106 18.06 27.66 14.26
N PRO A 107 19.31 27.92 13.85
CA PRO A 107 20.16 28.85 14.55
C PRO A 107 19.60 30.28 14.42
N TYR A 108 19.66 31.04 15.51
CA TYR A 108 19.51 32.51 15.54
C TYR A 108 18.34 33.13 14.74
N ASN A 109 17.08 32.83 15.09
CA ASN A 109 15.87 33.45 14.50
C ASN A 109 15.79 33.39 12.95
N ALA A 110 16.57 32.53 12.29
CA ALA A 110 16.51 32.35 10.86
C ALA A 110 15.23 31.60 10.45
N GLN A 111 14.71 31.88 9.26
CA GLN A 111 13.62 31.13 8.65
C GLN A 111 14.17 29.95 7.83
N CYS A 112 14.69 28.92 8.51
CA CYS A 112 15.30 27.74 7.88
C CYS A 112 14.37 26.50 7.88
N CYS A 113 13.38 26.45 8.78
CA CYS A 113 12.43 25.34 8.89
C CYS A 113 11.31 25.48 7.88
N VAL A 114 11.61 25.11 6.63
CA VAL A 114 10.67 25.10 5.51
C VAL A 114 10.27 23.64 5.23
N PRO A 115 8.98 23.27 5.24
CA PRO A 115 8.53 21.88 5.06
C PRO A 115 9.09 21.20 3.80
N GLU A 116 9.15 21.94 2.70
CA GLU A 116 9.67 21.48 1.42
C GLU A 116 11.15 21.07 1.53
N ARG A 117 11.96 21.84 2.27
CA ARG A 117 13.36 21.52 2.53
C ARG A 117 13.53 20.33 3.46
N MET A 118 12.75 20.30 4.54
CA MET A 118 12.71 19.18 5.48
C MET A 118 12.39 17.86 4.76
N PHE A 119 11.46 17.91 3.80
CA PHE A 119 11.11 16.76 2.97
C PHE A 119 12.26 16.26 2.11
N VAL A 120 12.98 17.15 1.44
CA VAL A 120 14.16 16.75 0.65
C VAL A 120 15.21 16.10 1.54
N VAL A 121 15.48 16.69 2.71
CA VAL A 121 16.47 16.16 3.66
C VAL A 121 16.04 14.78 4.20
N ALA A 122 14.77 14.62 4.58
CA ALA A 122 14.22 13.34 5.05
C ALA A 122 14.29 12.26 3.97
N ILE A 123 13.84 12.57 2.75
CA ILE A 123 13.84 11.62 1.62
C ILE A 123 15.26 11.20 1.25
N LYS A 124 16.23 12.13 1.30
CA LYS A 124 17.63 11.80 1.09
C LYS A 124 18.13 10.84 2.17
N ALA A 125 17.85 11.12 3.45
CA ALA A 125 18.22 10.24 4.56
C ALA A 125 17.54 8.86 4.47
N MET A 126 16.28 8.79 4.03
CA MET A 126 15.57 7.54 3.78
C MET A 126 16.22 6.76 2.63
N LYS A 127 16.58 7.44 1.54
CA LYS A 127 17.20 6.80 0.36
C LYS A 127 18.53 6.13 0.71
N ASP A 128 19.29 6.70 1.65
CA ASP A 128 20.55 6.13 2.12
C ASP A 128 20.36 4.82 2.92
N TYR A 129 19.16 4.55 3.44
CA TYR A 129 18.75 3.29 4.09
C TYR A 129 17.58 2.63 3.36
N LYS A 130 17.49 2.79 2.03
CA LYS A 130 16.30 2.36 1.30
C LYS A 130 15.97 0.89 1.51
N ASP A 131 16.97 0.00 1.50
CA ASP A 131 16.71 -1.44 1.54
C ASP A 131 16.17 -1.84 2.92
N ASP A 132 16.76 -1.29 3.98
CA ASP A 132 16.31 -1.48 5.36
C ASP A 132 14.89 -0.93 5.58
N ILE A 133 14.59 0.28 5.08
CA ILE A 133 13.27 0.90 5.23
C ILE A 133 12.21 0.15 4.42
N LEU A 134 12.53 -0.30 3.20
CA LEU A 134 11.63 -1.07 2.35
C LEU A 134 11.30 -2.43 2.96
N GLU A 135 12.23 -3.05 3.68
CA GLU A 135 11.97 -4.29 4.42
C GLU A 135 10.98 -4.08 5.57
N GLN A 136 11.05 -2.94 6.27
CA GLN A 136 10.15 -2.62 7.37
C GLN A 136 8.78 -2.09 6.90
N ALA A 137 8.71 -1.48 5.72
CA ALA A 137 7.50 -0.83 5.23
C ALA A 137 6.44 -1.86 4.77
N PRO A 138 5.22 -1.82 5.32
CA PRO A 138 4.17 -2.71 4.87
C PRO A 138 3.80 -2.53 3.39
N GLY A 139 3.54 -3.64 2.69
CA GLY A 139 3.09 -3.61 1.29
C GLY A 139 1.72 -2.93 1.07
N SER A 140 0.97 -2.66 2.15
CA SER A 140 -0.28 -1.89 2.14
C SER A 140 -0.08 -0.37 2.28
N VAL A 141 1.16 0.11 2.43
CA VAL A 141 1.47 1.54 2.49
C VAL A 141 1.16 2.19 1.14
N THR A 142 0.36 3.24 1.21
CA THR A 142 -0.12 3.98 0.04
C THR A 142 0.57 5.34 -0.09
N ASP A 143 0.74 6.03 1.04
CA ASP A 143 1.30 7.37 1.09
C ASP A 143 2.34 7.49 2.22
N LEU A 144 3.36 8.30 1.97
CA LEU A 144 4.30 8.81 2.95
C LEU A 144 3.85 10.20 3.39
N HIS A 145 3.68 10.39 4.69
CA HIS A 145 3.36 11.66 5.32
C HIS A 145 4.55 12.11 6.18
N LEU A 146 5.22 13.19 5.78
CA LEU A 146 6.24 13.82 6.61
C LEU A 146 5.65 15.03 7.34
N VAL A 147 5.38 14.87 8.63
CA VAL A 147 4.88 15.95 9.48
C VAL A 147 6.06 16.78 9.97
N CYS A 148 6.07 18.06 9.61
CA CYS A 148 7.17 18.96 9.87
C CYS A 148 6.87 19.83 11.09
N TYR A 149 7.79 19.87 12.04
CA TYR A 149 7.73 20.68 13.25
C TYR A 149 8.87 21.70 13.27
N ASN A 150 8.54 22.96 13.57
CA ASN A 150 9.52 23.93 14.04
C ASN A 150 9.51 23.89 15.58
N HIS A 151 10.57 23.36 16.17
CA HIS A 151 10.59 22.96 17.58
C HIS A 151 9.44 22.00 17.93
N GLN A 152 8.37 22.49 18.54
CA GLN A 152 7.18 21.72 18.92
C GLN A 152 5.92 22.12 18.15
N THR A 153 6.02 23.13 17.28
CA THR A 153 4.87 23.65 16.54
C THR A 153 4.82 23.00 15.16
N PRO A 154 3.72 22.33 14.78
CA PRO A 154 3.56 21.80 13.43
C PRO A 154 3.50 22.97 12.42
N ILE A 155 4.28 22.87 11.36
CA ILE A 155 4.38 23.90 10.30
C ILE A 155 3.89 23.42 8.93
N GLY A 156 3.60 22.11 8.80
CA GLY A 156 2.97 21.53 7.62
C GLY A 156 3.25 20.04 7.50
N THR A 157 2.55 19.40 6.58
CA THR A 157 2.78 17.99 6.23
C THR A 157 3.07 17.88 4.75
N MET A 158 4.19 17.25 4.40
CA MET A 158 4.53 16.94 3.02
C MET A 158 4.08 15.53 2.71
N VAL A 159 3.35 15.34 1.60
CA VAL A 159 2.77 14.06 1.22
C VAL A 159 3.27 13.63 -0.14
N ALA A 160 3.61 12.35 -0.24
CA ALA A 160 4.00 11.70 -1.48
C ALA A 160 3.42 10.28 -1.53
N ARG A 161 3.05 9.81 -2.73
CA ARG A 161 2.65 8.41 -2.89
C ARG A 161 3.84 7.50 -2.63
N TRP A 162 3.62 6.43 -1.89
CA TRP A 162 4.67 5.49 -1.54
C TRP A 162 5.31 4.82 -2.77
N ALA A 163 4.51 4.53 -3.79
CA ALA A 163 5.01 4.02 -5.07
C ALA A 163 5.99 4.99 -5.76
N ASP A 164 5.77 6.30 -5.66
CA ASP A 164 6.67 7.31 -6.22
C ASP A 164 7.96 7.40 -5.40
N VAL A 165 7.88 7.26 -4.07
CA VAL A 165 9.07 7.18 -3.19
C VAL A 165 9.94 5.98 -3.56
N ILE A 166 9.33 4.80 -3.72
CA ILE A 166 10.03 3.57 -4.16
C ILE A 166 10.71 3.78 -5.52
N SER A 167 9.97 4.33 -6.49
CA SER A 167 10.50 4.64 -7.82
C SER A 167 11.71 5.57 -7.75
N TYR A 168 11.67 6.57 -6.87
CA TYR A 168 12.79 7.49 -6.65
C TYR A 168 13.99 6.81 -5.95
N PHE A 169 13.76 5.90 -4.99
CA PHE A 169 14.82 5.14 -4.33
C PHE A 169 15.54 4.19 -5.28
N ASN A 170 14.81 3.61 -6.23
CA ASN A 170 15.34 2.73 -7.26
C ASN A 170 16.00 3.50 -8.41
N GLY A 171 15.73 4.80 -8.53
CA GLY A 171 16.28 5.65 -9.60
C GLY A 171 15.46 5.62 -10.88
N ASP A 172 14.24 5.08 -10.84
CA ASP A 172 13.30 5.02 -11.97
C ASP A 172 12.75 6.41 -12.33
N ILE A 173 12.70 7.32 -11.35
CA ILE A 173 12.37 8.73 -11.54
C ILE A 173 13.45 9.64 -10.93
N THR A 174 13.66 10.79 -11.56
CA THR A 174 14.59 11.82 -11.09
C THR A 174 14.04 12.59 -9.88
N GLY A 175 14.90 13.30 -9.17
CA GLY A 175 14.49 14.18 -8.06
C GLY A 175 13.48 15.24 -8.50
N ASP A 176 13.65 15.82 -9.69
CA ASP A 176 12.72 16.81 -10.24
C ASP A 176 11.34 16.19 -10.50
N GLN A 177 11.29 15.04 -11.19
CA GLN A 177 10.04 14.32 -11.46
C GLN A 177 9.33 13.91 -10.18
N PHE A 178 10.07 13.48 -9.16
CA PHE A 178 9.52 13.16 -7.85
C PHE A 178 8.96 14.42 -7.17
N GLY A 179 9.71 15.52 -7.18
CA GLY A 179 9.29 16.80 -6.58
C GLY A 179 7.97 17.33 -7.12
N TRP A 180 7.67 17.16 -8.41
CA TRP A 180 6.37 17.56 -9.00
C TRP A 180 5.17 16.73 -8.51
N ARG A 181 5.40 15.56 -7.90
CA ARG A 181 4.36 14.65 -7.40
C ARG A 181 4.12 14.80 -5.89
N VAL A 182 4.95 15.60 -5.23
CA VAL A 182 4.85 15.90 -3.80
C VAL A 182 3.94 17.10 -3.63
N TYR A 183 3.08 17.07 -2.61
CA TYR A 183 2.24 18.22 -2.27
C TYR A 183 2.25 18.47 -0.77
N LYS A 184 1.89 19.68 -0.40
CA LYS A 184 1.84 20.15 0.99
C LYS A 184 0.40 20.23 1.47
N ILE A 185 0.18 19.74 2.67
CA ILE A 185 -1.05 19.96 3.44
C ILE A 185 -0.69 20.92 4.58
N SER A 186 -1.50 21.97 4.75
CA SER A 186 -1.33 22.92 5.86
C SER A 186 -1.45 22.20 7.20
N ALA A 187 -0.66 22.65 8.19
CA ALA A 187 -0.84 22.18 9.57
C ALA A 187 -2.28 22.51 10.05
N PRO A 188 -2.91 21.62 10.84
CA PRO A 188 -4.19 21.91 11.49
C PRO A 188 -4.09 23.05 12.51
#